data_AF-A0A2K8UEL8-F1
#
_entry.id   AF-A0A2K8UEL8-F1
#
_cell.length_a   1.000
_cell.length_b   1.000
_cell.length_c   1.000
_cell.angle_alpha   90.00
_cell.angle_beta   90.00
_cell.angle_gamma   90.00
#
_symmetry.space_group_name_H-M   'P 1'
#
loop_
_entity.id
_entity.type
_entity.pdbx_description
1 polymer ?
#
loop_
_entity_poly.entity_id
_entity_poly.type
_entity_poly.pdbx_seq_one_letter_code
_entity_poly.pdbx_strand_id
1 'polypeptide(L)' 'MLGEPHNLLHEFPELEGKIEGLRASNPDFAHLMNDYDDLDARVRQLEELGIPVADETIEELKKERLVLKDRLYRILRG' A
#
# COMPACT_ATOMS: atom_id res chain seq x y z
N MET A 1 7.45 -7.52 14.15
CA MET A 1 7.90 -8.60 13.26
C MET A 1 6.97 -8.61 12.06
N LEU A 2 7.53 -8.61 10.84
CA LEU A 2 7.02 -8.83 9.46
C LEU A 2 5.55 -9.29 9.17
N GLY A 3 4.55 -8.98 9.99
CA GLY A 3 3.28 -9.71 9.98
C GLY A 3 1.99 -8.88 9.97
N GLU A 4 2.05 -7.56 10.07
CA GLU A 4 0.83 -6.76 9.92
C GLU A 4 0.78 -6.33 8.45
N PRO A 5 -0.22 -6.74 7.66
CA PRO A 5 -0.39 -6.17 6.33
C PRO A 5 -0.45 -4.66 6.54
N HIS A 6 0.45 -3.92 5.90
CA HIS A 6 0.33 -2.47 5.77
C HIS A 6 -0.85 -2.26 4.83
N ASN A 7 -2.05 -2.51 5.34
CA ASN A 7 -3.28 -2.32 4.64
C ASN A 7 -3.81 -0.97 5.10
N LEU A 8 -4.39 -0.23 4.17
CA LEU A 8 -4.96 1.09 4.45
C LEU A 8 -5.95 1.04 5.63
N LEU A 9 -6.62 -0.10 5.81
CA LEU A 9 -7.50 -0.41 6.94
C LEU A 9 -6.80 -0.43 8.31
N HIS A 10 -5.58 -0.97 8.38
CA HIS A 10 -4.79 -0.95 9.61
C HIS A 10 -4.26 0.45 9.93
N GLU A 11 -3.91 1.23 8.91
CA GLU A 11 -3.47 2.62 9.08
C GLU A 11 -4.63 3.57 9.43
N PHE A 12 -5.85 3.28 8.95
CA PHE A 12 -7.05 4.09 9.16
C PHE A 12 -8.26 3.23 9.57
N PRO A 13 -8.25 2.60 10.75
CA PRO A 13 -9.35 1.74 11.19
C PRO A 13 -10.65 2.54 11.38
N GLU A 14 -10.55 3.82 11.69
CA GLU A 14 -11.69 4.74 11.79
C GLU A 14 -12.40 4.99 10.44
N LEU A 15 -11.70 4.74 9.32
CA LEU A 15 -12.20 4.93 7.96
C LEU A 15 -12.58 3.60 7.28
N GLU A 16 -12.55 2.47 7.99
CA GLU A 16 -12.84 1.14 7.43
C GLU A 16 -14.12 1.11 6.59
N GLY A 17 -15.23 1.62 7.13
CA GLY A 17 -16.50 1.68 6.38
C GLY A 17 -16.44 2.54 5.11
N LYS A 18 -15.64 3.63 5.11
CA LYS A 18 -15.44 4.47 3.91
C LYS A 18 -14.54 3.76 2.91
N ILE A 19 -13.49 3.07 3.38
CA ILE A 19 -12.56 2.30 2.56
C ILE A 19 -13.30 1.15 1.86
N GLU A 20 -14.11 0.37 2.58
CA GLU A 20 -14.89 -0.71 1.99
C GLU A 20 -15.93 -0.19 0.98
N GLY A 21 -16.64 0.90 1.33
CA GLY A 21 -17.59 1.54 0.42
C GLY A 21 -16.93 2.06 -0.86
N LEU A 22 -15.75 2.69 -0.74
CA LEU A 22 -14.96 3.16 -1.87
C LEU A 22 -14.39 2.00 -2.68
N ARG A 23 -13.95 0.93 -2.05
CA ARG A 23 -13.44 -0.26 -2.75
C ARG A 23 -14.53 -0.92 -3.60
N ALA A 24 -15.77 -0.96 -3.11
CA ALA A 24 -16.90 -1.49 -3.86
C ALA A 24 -17.42 -0.54 -4.94
N SER A 25 -17.41 0.77 -4.68
CA SER A 25 -18.04 1.78 -5.54
C SER A 25 -17.09 2.49 -6.49
N ASN A 26 -15.78 2.45 -6.23
CA ASN A 26 -14.74 3.12 -7.00
C ASN A 26 -13.67 2.12 -7.44
N PRO A 27 -13.68 1.67 -8.70
CA PRO A 27 -12.71 0.70 -9.20
C PRO A 27 -11.28 1.25 -9.17
N ASP A 28 -11.08 2.56 -9.36
CA ASP A 28 -9.75 3.19 -9.29
C ASP A 28 -9.15 3.06 -7.88
N PHE A 29 -9.98 3.26 -6.85
CA PHE A 29 -9.57 3.07 -5.45
C PHE A 29 -9.25 1.60 -5.15
N ALA A 30 -10.05 0.67 -5.68
CA ALA A 30 -9.79 -0.76 -5.53
C ALA A 30 -8.47 -1.19 -6.19
N HIS A 31 -8.17 -0.66 -7.38
CA HIS A 31 -6.89 -0.88 -8.06
C HIS A 31 -5.72 -0.32 -7.24
N LEU A 32 -5.80 0.94 -6.80
CA LEU A 32 -4.76 1.57 -5.98
C LEU A 32 -4.47 0.81 -4.68
N MET A 33 -5.50 0.27 -4.03
CA MET A 33 -5.33 -0.58 -2.85
C MET A 33 -4.58 -1.87 -3.18
N ASN A 34 -4.90 -2.50 -4.32
CA ASN A 34 -4.25 -3.72 -4.75
C ASN A 34 -2.78 -3.49 -5.13
N ASP A 35 -2.49 -2.39 -5.84
CA ASP A 35 -1.11 -1.97 -6.15
C ASP A 35 -0.30 -1.70 -4.86
N TYR A 36 -0.92 -1.09 -3.85
CA TYR A 36 -0.26 -0.83 -2.57
C TYR A 36 0.10 -2.13 -1.83
N ASP A 37 -0.83 -3.09 -1.79
CA ASP A 37 -0.64 -4.40 -1.16
C ASP A 37 0.43 -5.24 -1.89
N ASP A 38 0.39 -5.26 -3.23
CA ASP A 38 1.39 -5.95 -4.05
C ASP A 38 2.79 -5.37 -3.86
N LEU A 39 2.90 -4.04 -3.82
CA LEU A 39 4.16 -3.36 -3.60
C LEU A 39 4.75 -3.66 -2.21
N ASP A 40 3.91 -3.66 -1.17
CA ASP A 40 4.35 -4.01 0.19
C ASP A 40 4.79 -5.47 0.27
N ALA A 41 4.04 -6.39 -0.34
CA ALA A 41 4.41 -7.80 -0.44
C ALA A 41 5.74 -7.98 -1.19
N ARG A 42 5.97 -7.20 -2.25
CA ARG A 42 7.21 -7.21 -3.03
C ARG A 42 8.39 -6.69 -2.23
N VAL A 43 8.21 -5.61 -1.46
CA VAL A 43 9.25 -5.11 -0.54
C VAL A 43 9.61 -6.17 0.50
N ARG A 44 8.61 -6.81 1.14
CA ARG A 44 8.88 -7.89 2.11
C ARG A 44 9.60 -9.06 1.48
N GLN A 45 9.15 -9.52 0.32
CA GLN A 45 9.78 -10.63 -0.38
C GLN A 45 11.24 -10.31 -0.72
N LEU A 46 11.54 -9.07 -1.12
CA LEU A 46 12.89 -8.62 -1.37
C LEU A 46 13.75 -8.55 -0.10
N GLU A 47 13.18 -8.12 1.03
CA GLU A 47 13.84 -8.14 2.34
C GLU A 47 14.10 -9.59 2.84
N GLU A 48 13.14 -10.50 2.64
CA GLU A 48 13.24 -11.91 3.04
C GLU A 48 14.22 -12.72 2.19
N LEU A 49 14.33 -12.41 0.89
CA LEU A 49 15.28 -13.07 -0.01
C LEU A 49 16.74 -12.78 0.36
N GLY A 50 17.00 -11.81 1.26
CA GLY A 50 18.35 -11.48 1.75
C GLY A 50 19.30 -11.04 0.63
N ILE A 51 18.74 -10.74 -0.54
CA ILE A 51 19.49 -10.21 -1.67
C ILE A 51 19.83 -8.78 -1.28
N PRO A 52 21.08 -8.32 -1.47
CA PRO A 52 21.38 -6.90 -1.49
C PRO A 52 20.72 -6.32 -2.74
N VAL A 53 19.39 -6.20 -2.70
CA VAL A 53 18.65 -5.34 -3.62
C VAL A 53 19.36 -4.01 -3.48
N ALA A 54 20.01 -3.57 -4.56
CA ALA A 54 20.72 -2.32 -4.57
C ALA A 54 19.80 -1.28 -3.92
N ASP A 55 20.30 -0.55 -2.92
CA ASP A 55 19.55 0.41 -2.10
C ASP A 55 18.50 1.17 -2.94
N GLU A 56 18.89 1.54 -4.16
CA GLU A 56 18.08 2.13 -5.22
C GLU A 56 16.73 1.46 -5.48
N THR A 57 16.64 0.13 -5.64
CA THR A 57 15.36 -0.56 -5.90
C THR A 57 14.42 -0.47 -4.72
N ILE A 58 14.91 -0.71 -3.49
CA ILE A 58 14.09 -0.56 -2.28
C ILE A 58 13.65 0.90 -2.12
N GLU A 59 14.53 1.84 -2.46
CA GLU A 59 14.25 3.27 -2.39
C GLU A 59 13.20 3.72 -3.42
N GLU A 60 13.22 3.15 -4.63
CA GLU A 60 12.17 3.34 -5.64
C GLU A 60 10.84 2.75 -5.19
N LEU A 61 10.83 1.53 -4.67
CA LEU A 61 9.61 0.89 -4.14
C LEU A 61 9.04 1.70 -2.96
N LYS A 62 9.89 2.25 -2.09
CA LYS A 62 9.46 3.17 -1.02
C LYS A 62 8.82 4.45 -1.57
N LYS A 63 9.37 5.02 -2.64
CA LYS A 63 8.79 6.20 -3.31
C LYS A 63 7.43 5.87 -3.92
N GLU A 64 7.32 4.76 -4.64
CA GLU A 64 6.05 4.30 -5.21
C GLU A 64 5.00 4.07 -4.12
N ARG A 65 5.40 3.44 -3.00
CA ARG A 65 4.52 3.22 -1.85
C ARG A 65 3.98 4.53 -1.31
N LEU A 66 4.83 5.55 -1.23
CA LEU A 66 4.45 6.87 -0.75
C LEU A 66 3.47 7.57 -1.71
N VAL A 67 3.68 7.43 -3.02
CA VAL A 67 2.79 7.97 -4.06
C VAL A 67 1.43 7.28 -4.05
N LEU A 68 1.39 5.95 -3.96
CA LEU A 68 0.15 5.19 -3.85
C LEU A 68 -0.63 5.57 -2.59
N LYS A 69 0.06 5.70 -1.46
CA LYS A 69 -0.54 6.17 -0.22
C LYS A 69 -1.12 7.57 -0.34
N ASP A 70 -0.40 8.51 -0.95
CA ASP A 70 -0.89 9.88 -1.16
C ASP A 70 -2.17 9.89 -2.01
N ARG A 71 -2.21 9.08 -3.08
CA ARG A 71 -3.42 8.93 -3.92
C ARG A 71 -4.60 8.36 -3.13
N LEU A 72 -4.38 7.27 -2.39
CA LEU A 72 -5.40 6.66 -1.54
C LEU A 72 -5.93 7.67 -0.51
N TYR A 73 -5.03 8.42 0.11
CA TYR A 73 -5.38 9.44 1.10
C TYR A 73 -6.15 10.62 0.48
N ARG A 74 -5.81 11.02 -0.73
CA ARG A 74 -6.52 12.08 -1.47
C ARG A 74 -7.94 11.66 -1.83
N ILE A 75 -8.16 10.40 -2.17
CA ILE A 75 -9.52 9.86 -2.41
C ILE A 75 -10.29 9.74 -1.08
N LEU A 76 -9.62 9.34 0.01
CA LEU A 76 -10.26 9.24 1.34
C LEU A 76 -10.63 10.59 1.95
N ARG A 77 -9.85 11.64 1.72
CA ARG A 77 -10.17 13.01 2.16
C ARG A 77 -11.06 13.79 1.19
N GLY A 78 -11.26 13.26 -0.01
CA GLY A 78 -12.21 13.76 -1.01
C GLY A 78 -13.66 13.62 -0.57
#